data_AF-A0A7G8Q725-F1
#
_entry.id   AF-A0A7G8Q725-F1
#
_cell.length_a   1.000
_cell.length_b   1.000
_cell.length_c   1.000
_cell.angle_alpha   90.00
_cell.angle_beta   90.00
_cell.angle_gamma   90.00
#
_symmetry.space_group_name_H-M   'P 1'
#
loop_
_entity.id
_entity.type
_entity.pdbx_description
1 polymer ?
#
loop_
_entity_poly.entity_id
_entity_poly.type
_entity_poly.pdbx_seq_one_letter_code
_entity_poly.pdbx_strand_id
1 'polypeptide(L)'
;MSVFYEQLLDLSERMLAAARSGDWEAVVSLEEARGKGIVALPNDDAAVLPLLRQLLAHTEEVRALAGRQRDRLGTDLEEHPHRHRALSAYLVAGAE
;
A
#
# COMPACT_ATOMS: atom_id res chain seq x y z
N MET A 1 -21.50 -17.31 -6.94
CA MET A 1 -20.03 -17.12 -6.99
C MET A 1 -19.41 -18.16 -6.05
N SER A 2 -18.24 -18.72 -6.34
CA SER A 2 -17.64 -19.73 -5.44
C SER A 2 -17.23 -19.05 -4.13
N VAL A 3 -17.47 -19.71 -2.98
CA VAL A 3 -17.06 -19.22 -1.64
C VAL A 3 -15.57 -18.85 -1.61
N PHE A 4 -14.76 -19.59 -2.38
CA PHE A 4 -13.33 -19.30 -2.53
C PHE A 4 -13.04 -17.96 -3.22
N TYR A 5 -13.81 -17.60 -4.23
CA TYR A 5 -13.63 -16.33 -4.96
C TYR A 5 -14.06 -15.14 -4.10
N GLU A 6 -15.13 -15.30 -3.32
CA GLU A 6 -15.57 -14.29 -2.35
C GLU A 6 -14.51 -14.05 -1.27
N GLN A 7 -13.87 -15.11 -0.77
CA GLN A 7 -12.77 -14.99 0.19
C GLN A 7 -11.55 -14.25 -0.37
N LEU A 8 -11.21 -14.48 -1.65
CA LEU A 8 -10.11 -13.76 -2.30
C LEU A 8 -10.39 -12.26 -2.49
N LEU A 9 -11.65 -11.91 -2.77
CA LEU A 9 -12.09 -10.53 -2.83
C LEU A 9 -12.07 -9.87 -1.45
N ASP A 10 -12.60 -10.53 -0.42
CA ASP A 10 -12.54 -10.04 0.97
C ASP A 10 -11.10 -9.73 1.41
N LEU A 11 -10.16 -10.63 1.13
CA LEU A 11 -8.73 -10.39 1.41
C LEU A 11 -8.20 -9.14 0.70
N SER A 12 -8.60 -8.92 -0.56
CA SER A 12 -8.18 -7.72 -1.32
C SER A 12 -8.82 -6.44 -0.81
N GLU A 13 -10.09 -6.48 -0.41
CA GLU A 13 -10.80 -5.34 0.18
C GLU A 13 -10.20 -4.95 1.53
N ARG A 14 -9.87 -5.94 2.36
CA ARG A 14 -9.16 -5.74 3.63
C ARG A 14 -7.77 -5.18 3.43
N MET A 15 -7.06 -5.63 2.40
CA MET A 15 -5.74 -5.10 2.06
C MET A 15 -5.83 -3.63 1.63
N LEU A 16 -6.87 -3.28 0.87
CA LEU A 16 -7.15 -1.90 0.49
C LEU A 16 -7.51 -1.03 1.71
N ALA A 17 -8.31 -1.55 2.63
CA ALA A 17 -8.63 -0.85 3.88
C ALA A 17 -7.36 -0.59 4.72
N ALA A 18 -6.49 -1.60 4.87
CA ALA A 18 -5.21 -1.47 5.57
C ALA A 18 -4.29 -0.43 4.91
N ALA A 19 -4.20 -0.43 3.57
CA ALA A 19 -3.43 0.56 2.83
C ALA A 19 -3.97 1.99 3.02
N ARG A 20 -5.30 2.16 3.08
CA ARG A 20 -5.94 3.46 3.35
C ARG A 20 -5.70 3.94 4.78
N SER A 21 -5.62 3.04 5.76
CA SER A 21 -5.28 3.38 7.15
C SER A 21 -3.78 3.52 7.39
N GLY A 22 -2.93 3.20 6.40
CA GLY A 22 -1.47 3.23 6.52
C GLY A 22 -0.89 2.05 7.31
N ASP A 23 -1.66 0.98 7.52
CA ASP A 23 -1.22 -0.24 8.19
C ASP A 23 -0.52 -1.17 7.19
N TRP A 24 0.74 -0.82 6.87
CA TRP A 24 1.52 -1.53 5.85
C TRP A 24 1.93 -2.95 6.28
N GLU A 25 2.02 -3.21 7.59
CA GLU A 25 2.30 -4.55 8.11
C GLU A 25 1.11 -5.49 7.86
N ALA A 26 -0.12 -5.00 8.08
CA ALA A 26 -1.32 -5.74 7.70
C ALA A 26 -1.42 -5.94 6.18
N VAL A 27 -1.04 -4.94 5.37
CA VAL A 27 -1.01 -5.09 3.90
C VAL A 27 -0.11 -6.25 3.47
N VAL A 28 1.11 -6.35 4.01
CA VAL A 28 2.05 -7.45 3.70
C VAL A 28 1.49 -8.80 4.12
N SER A 29 0.93 -8.88 5.33
CA SER A 29 0.35 -10.12 5.86
C SER A 29 -0.85 -10.61 5.03
N LEU A 30 -1.72 -9.68 4.62
CA LEU A 30 -2.87 -9.96 3.78
C LEU A 30 -2.46 -10.37 2.36
N GLU A 31 -1.39 -9.76 1.81
CA GLU A 31 -0.87 -10.12 0.49
C GLU A 31 -0.34 -11.55 0.44
N GLU A 32 0.35 -12.01 1.49
CA GLU A 32 0.82 -13.39 1.56
C GLU A 32 -0.33 -14.40 1.55
N ALA A 33 -1.40 -14.12 2.31
CA ALA A 33 -2.60 -14.94 2.33
C ALA A 33 -3.32 -14.94 0.98
N ARG A 34 -3.46 -13.77 0.35
CA ARG A 34 -4.09 -13.60 -0.95
C ARG A 34 -3.31 -14.31 -2.06
N GLY A 35 -1.98 -14.18 -2.07
CA GLY A 35 -1.10 -14.78 -3.07
C GLY A 35 -1.24 -16.30 -3.15
N LYS A 36 -1.36 -16.97 -2.00
CA LYS A 36 -1.62 -18.42 -1.92
C LYS A 36 -2.93 -18.80 -2.61
N GLY A 37 -3.99 -18.00 -2.43
CA GLY A 37 -5.27 -18.22 -3.10
C GLY A 37 -5.24 -17.92 -4.60
N ILE A 38 -4.51 -16.88 -5.04
CA ILE A 38 -4.36 -16.57 -6.47
C ILE A 38 -3.67 -17.73 -7.21
N VAL A 39 -2.63 -18.32 -6.63
CA VAL A 39 -1.92 -19.47 -7.23
C VAL A 39 -2.84 -20.71 -7.36
N ALA A 40 -3.85 -20.84 -6.51
CA ALA A 40 -4.81 -21.94 -6.54
C ALA A 40 -5.97 -21.72 -7.54
N LEU A 41 -6.03 -20.57 -8.22
CA LEU A 41 -7.06 -20.32 -9.23
C LEU A 41 -6.80 -21.18 -10.49
N PRO A 42 -7.86 -21.73 -11.12
CA PRO A 42 -7.71 -22.39 -12.41
C PRO A 42 -7.28 -21.38 -13.48
N ASN A 43 -6.16 -21.64 -14.15
CA ASN A 43 -5.67 -20.78 -15.25
C ASN A 43 -6.49 -20.93 -16.53
N ASP A 44 -7.21 -22.04 -16.68
CA ASP A 44 -7.84 -22.43 -17.94
C ASP A 44 -9.33 -22.06 -17.99
N ASP A 45 -9.85 -21.45 -16.92
CA ASP A 45 -11.26 -21.10 -16.79
C ASP A 45 -11.47 -19.60 -17.06
N ALA A 46 -12.06 -19.30 -18.23
CA ALA A 46 -12.43 -17.95 -18.62
C ALA A 46 -13.44 -17.30 -17.67
N ALA A 47 -14.19 -18.07 -16.88
CA ALA A 47 -15.10 -17.55 -15.86
C ALA A 47 -14.37 -16.86 -14.69
N VAL A 48 -13.06 -17.06 -14.55
CA VAL A 48 -12.22 -16.44 -13.51
C VAL A 48 -11.70 -15.06 -13.94
N LEU A 49 -11.75 -14.72 -15.23
CA LEU A 49 -11.23 -13.45 -15.74
C LEU A 49 -11.83 -12.19 -15.08
N PRO A 50 -13.15 -12.10 -14.81
CA PRO A 50 -13.71 -10.95 -14.11
C PRO A 50 -13.14 -10.80 -12.69
N LEU A 51 -12.93 -11.91 -11.98
CA LEU A 51 -12.32 -11.92 -10.65
C LEU A 51 -10.88 -11.40 -10.71
N LEU A 52 -10.06 -11.91 -11.63
CA LEU A 52 -8.66 -11.47 -11.79
C LEU A 52 -8.55 -9.98 -12.11
N ARG A 53 -9.46 -9.43 -12.93
CA ARG A 53 -9.52 -7.99 -13.21
C ARG A 53 -9.81 -7.18 -11.95
N GLN A 54 -10.73 -7.64 -11.11
CA GLN A 54 -11.06 -6.97 -9.86
C GLN A 54 -9.91 -7.02 -8.85
N LEU A 55 -9.25 -8.19 -8.71
CA LEU A 55 -8.05 -8.34 -7.88
C LEU A 55 -6.89 -7.44 -8.35
N LEU A 56 -6.71 -7.32 -9.66
CA LEU A 56 -5.71 -6.41 -10.24
C LEU A 56 -6.02 -4.95 -9.92
N ALA A 57 -7.28 -4.52 -10.09
CA ALA A 57 -7.69 -3.15 -9.79
C ALA A 57 -7.40 -2.78 -8.32
N HIS A 58 -7.72 -3.66 -7.37
CA HIS A 58 -7.37 -3.44 -5.96
C HIS A 58 -5.85 -3.38 -5.72
N THR A 59 -5.07 -4.19 -6.43
CA THR A 59 -3.60 -4.18 -6.34
C THR A 59 -3.02 -2.86 -6.84
N GLU A 60 -3.53 -2.34 -7.96
CA GLU A 60 -3.12 -1.05 -8.50
C GLU A 60 -3.47 0.11 -7.54
N GLU A 61 -4.64 0.05 -6.90
CA GLU A 61 -5.04 1.06 -5.92
C GLU A 61 -4.14 1.05 -4.67
N VAL A 62 -3.82 -0.13 -4.13
CA VAL A 62 -2.86 -0.27 -3.02
C VAL A 62 -1.47 0.24 -3.41
N ARG A 63 -1.02 -0.04 -4.64
CA ARG A 63 0.26 0.49 -5.14
C ARG A 63 0.26 2.02 -5.23
N ALA A 64 -0.84 2.61 -5.70
CA ALA A 64 -0.98 4.06 -5.75
C ALA A 64 -0.98 4.70 -4.34
N LEU A 65 -1.63 4.05 -3.36
CA LEU A 65 -1.59 4.47 -1.96
C LEU A 65 -0.17 4.41 -1.38
N ALA A 66 0.54 3.31 -1.62
CA ALA A 66 1.93 3.16 -1.19
C ALA A 66 2.85 4.22 -1.80
N GLY A 67 2.67 4.53 -3.09
CA GLY A 67 3.38 5.61 -3.77
C GLY A 67 3.16 6.96 -3.08
N ARG A 68 1.91 7.36 -2.86
CA ARG A 68 1.57 8.60 -2.15
C ARG A 68 2.16 8.67 -0.74
N GLN A 69 2.09 7.55 0.00
CA GLN A 69 2.64 7.51 1.36
C GLN A 69 4.17 7.65 1.36
N ARG A 70 4.86 7.00 0.43
CA ARG A 70 6.31 7.14 0.27
C ARG A 70 6.69 8.57 -0.08
N ASP A 71 5.97 9.19 -1.00
CA ASP A 71 6.25 10.57 -1.43
C ASP A 71 6.04 11.55 -0.26
N ARG A 72 4.99 11.35 0.54
CA ARG A 72 4.75 12.10 1.79
C ARG A 72 5.89 11.92 2.79
N LEU A 73 6.32 10.69 3.04
CA LEU A 73 7.46 10.42 3.93
C LEU A 73 8.74 11.07 3.42
N GLY A 74 8.94 11.10 2.10
CA GLY A 74 10.05 11.81 1.45
C GLY A 74 10.02 13.31 1.77
N THR A 75 8.87 13.96 1.59
CA THR A 75 8.70 15.39 1.93
C THR A 75 8.93 15.65 3.42
N ASP A 76 8.35 14.84 4.31
CA ASP A 76 8.53 14.99 5.76
C ASP A 76 10.04 14.87 6.12
N LEU A 77 10.73 13.88 5.56
CA LEU A 77 12.16 13.66 5.77
C LEU A 77 13.04 14.78 5.19
N GLU A 78 12.63 15.46 4.13
CA GLU A 78 13.33 16.63 3.58
C GLU A 78 13.11 17.89 4.43
N GLU A 79 11.90 18.09 4.98
CA GLU A 79 11.60 19.23 5.84
C GLU A 79 12.37 19.23 7.17
N HIS A 80 12.58 18.05 7.77
CA HIS A 80 13.32 17.92 9.03
C HIS A 80 14.77 18.49 9.00
N PRO A 81 15.64 18.15 8.04
CA PRO A 81 16.98 18.72 7.93
C PRO A 81 16.96 20.21 7.52
N HIS A 82 15.96 20.67 6.76
CA HIS A 82 15.80 22.10 6.48
C HIS A 82 15.48 22.91 7.74
N ARG A 83 14.58 22.42 8.60
CA ARG A 83 14.28 23.03 9.91
C ARG A 83 15.50 23.03 10.83
N HIS A 84 16.26 21.93 10.85
CA HIS A 84 17.49 21.84 11.64
C HIS A 84 18.57 22.82 11.15
N ARG A 85 18.79 22.93 9.82
CA ARG A 85 19.73 23.92 9.26
C ARG A 85 19.28 25.36 9.53
N ALA A 86 17.99 25.66 9.39
CA ALA A 86 17.47 27.00 9.68
C ALA A 86 17.68 27.38 11.15
N LEU A 87 17.42 26.45 12.08
CA LEU A 87 17.67 26.66 13.51
C LEU A 87 19.16 26.87 13.80
N SER A 88 20.04 26.04 13.25
CA SER A 88 21.48 26.20 13.43
C SER A 88 22.00 27.51 12.84
N ALA A 89 21.48 27.95 11.69
CA ALA A 89 21.83 29.24 11.11
C ALA A 89 21.38 30.42 12.00
N TYR A 90 20.18 30.35 12.58
CA TYR A 90 19.72 31.34 13.56
C TYR A 90 20.58 31.39 14.82
N LEU A 91 21.00 30.22 15.35
CA LEU A 91 21.86 30.15 16.53
C LEU A 91 23.27 30.69 16.26
N VAL A 92 23.82 30.46 15.07
CA VAL A 92 25.13 31.01 14.66
C VAL A 92 25.04 32.53 14.44
N ALA A 93 24.01 33.01 13.76
CA ALA A 93 23.82 34.44 13.49
C ALA A 93 23.46 35.27 14.74
N GLY A 94 22.97 34.64 15.81
CA GLY A 94 22.71 35.29 17.10
C GLY A 94 23.90 35.29 18.07
N ALA A 95 25.03 34.69 17.69
CA ALA A 95 26.25 34.61 18.49
C ALA A 95 27.37 35.56 18.00
N GLU A 96 27.11 36.34 16.95
CA GLU A 96 27.91 37.50 16.50
C GLU A 96 27.31 38.81 17.00
#